data_AF-A0A942EN52-F1
#
_entry.id   AF-A0A942EN52-F1
#
_cell.length_a   1.000
_cell.length_b   1.000
_cell.length_c   1.000
_cell.angle_alpha   90.00
_cell.angle_beta   90.00
_cell.angle_gamma   90.00
#
_symmetry.space_group_name_H-M   'P 1'
#
loop_
_entity.id
_entity.type
_entity.pdbx_description
1 polymer ?
#
loop_
_entity_poly.entity_id
_entity_poly.type
_entity_poly.pdbx_seq_one_letter_code
_entity_poly.pdbx_strand_id
1 'polypeptide(L)' 'MYKDKKFMWDGIDYPSQEKALEKAQKYKDDGFEVETYEESEKTYLYTRRVVKEVVVEGQ' A
#
# COMPACT_ATOMS: atom_id res chain seq x y z
N MET A 1 14.97 -10.31 10.78
CA MET A 1 13.68 -9.86 11.36
C MET A 1 12.81 -9.35 10.21
N TYR A 2 11.83 -10.13 9.76
CA TYR A 2 10.89 -9.73 8.70
C TYR A 2 9.89 -8.69 9.26
N LYS A 3 10.32 -7.43 9.38
CA LYS A 3 9.45 -6.26 9.51
C LYS A 3 8.88 -6.05 8.11
N ASP A 4 7.64 -6.35 7.74
CA ASP A 4 6.38 -6.13 8.41
C ASP A 4 5.36 -7.06 7.74
N LYS A 5 4.77 -8.04 8.45
CA LYS A 5 3.67 -8.90 7.93
C LYS A 5 2.34 -8.13 7.72
N LYS A 6 2.38 -6.80 7.56
CA LYS A 6 1.19 -5.93 7.57
C LYS A 6 0.74 -5.48 6.19
N PHE A 7 1.63 -5.56 5.20
CA PHE A 7 1.32 -5.17 3.84
C PHE A 7 0.62 -6.33 3.13
N MET A 8 -0.62 -6.08 2.71
CA MET A 8 -1.44 -7.03 1.97
C MET A 8 -1.48 -6.66 0.50
N TRP A 9 -1.27 -7.64 -0.36
CA TRP A 9 -1.45 -7.44 -1.79
C TRP A 9 -2.92 -7.08 -2.09
N ASP A 10 -3.11 -6.09 -2.95
CA ASP A 10 -4.43 -5.61 -3.39
C ASP A 10 -5.23 -6.65 -4.21
N GLY A 11 -4.61 -7.78 -4.57
CA GLY A 11 -5.24 -8.83 -5.40
C GLY A 11 -5.26 -8.51 -6.89
N ILE A 12 -4.66 -7.38 -7.29
CA ILE A 12 -4.62 -6.91 -8.69
C ILE A 12 -3.18 -6.94 -9.17
N ASP A 13 -2.96 -7.60 -10.31
CA ASP A 13 -1.73 -7.51 -11.08
C ASP A 13 -1.83 -6.39 -12.11
N TYR A 14 -0.94 -5.41 -12.02
CA TYR A 14 -0.91 -4.28 -12.92
C TYR A 14 0.10 -4.56 -14.04
N PRO A 15 -0.32 -4.63 -15.32
CA PRO A 15 0.61 -4.85 -16.44
C PRO A 15 1.39 -3.59 -16.84
N SER A 16 1.14 -2.47 -16.16
CA SER A 16 1.81 -1.20 -16.44
C SER A 16 2.01 -0.44 -15.14
N GLN A 17 3.25 0.03 -14.94
CA GLN A 17 3.64 0.78 -13.76
C GLN A 17 2.78 2.04 -13.57
N GLU A 18 2.39 2.70 -14.66
CA GLU A 18 1.53 3.90 -14.62
C GLU A 18 0.19 3.64 -13.91
N LYS A 19 -0.48 2.53 -14.22
CA LYS A 19 -1.74 2.13 -13.57
C LYS A 19 -1.53 1.77 -12.10
N ALA A 20 -0.42 1.12 -11.80
CA ALA A 20 -0.05 0.79 -10.43
C ALA A 20 0.19 2.05 -9.60
N LEU A 21 0.88 3.05 -10.17
CA LEU A 21 1.16 4.34 -9.52
C LEU A 21 -0.11 5.15 -9.26
N GLU A 22 -1.04 5.21 -10.23
CA GLU A 22 -2.31 5.90 -10.03
C GLU A 22 -3.12 5.30 -8.87
N LYS A 23 -3.18 3.96 -8.80
CA LYS A 23 -3.86 3.27 -7.71
C LYS A 23 -3.11 3.44 -6.38
N ALA A 24 -1.78 3.36 -6.38
CA ALA A 24 -0.97 3.60 -5.20
C ALA A 24 -1.20 5.01 -4.63
N GLN A 25 -1.36 6.02 -5.48
CA GLN A 25 -1.68 7.37 -5.04
C GLN A 25 -3.05 7.44 -4.36
N LYS A 26 -4.09 6.83 -4.95
CA LYS A 26 -5.43 6.75 -4.33
C LYS A 26 -5.38 6.11 -2.93
N TYR A 27 -4.65 5.02 -2.78
CA TYR A 27 -4.47 4.38 -1.48
C TYR A 27 -3.76 5.30 -0.47
N LYS A 28 -2.73 6.05 -0.89
CA LYS A 28 -2.07 7.05 -0.05
C LYS A 28 -3.02 8.15 0.42
N ASP A 29 -3.87 8.66 -0.46
CA ASP A 29 -4.91 9.63 -0.14
C ASP A 29 -5.96 9.07 0.84
N ASP A 30 -6.32 7.80 0.72
CA ASP A 30 -7.20 7.08 1.67
C ASP A 30 -6.53 6.75 3.03
N GLY A 31 -5.27 7.18 3.25
CA GLY A 31 -4.53 6.92 4.48
C GLY A 31 -3.92 5.51 4.57
N PHE A 32 -3.69 4.87 3.43
CA PHE A 32 -2.93 3.63 3.34
C PHE A 32 -1.49 3.91 2.94
N GLU A 33 -0.57 3.10 3.45
CA GLU A 33 0.80 3.06 2.96
C GLU A 33 0.89 1.97 1.89
N VAL A 34 1.59 2.27 0.80
CA VAL A 34 1.65 1.43 -0.39
C VAL A 34 3.09 1.16 -0.78
N GLU A 35 3.42 -0.11 -0.95
CA GLU A 35 4.66 -0.58 -1.55
C GLU A 35 4.39 -1.23 -2.90
N THR A 36 5.18 -0.84 -3.89
CA THR A 36 5.17 -1.44 -5.23
C THR A 36 6.25 -2.52 -5.30
N TYR A 37 5.89 -3.71 -5.75
CA TYR A 37 6.83 -4.77 -6.06
C TYR A 37 6.73 -5.13 -7.53
N GLU A 38 7.84 -5.10 -8.24
CA GLU A 38 7.89 -5.45 -9.66
C GLU A 38 8.46 -6.87 -9.79
N GLU A 39 7.69 -7.77 -10.40
CA GLU A 39 8.14 -9.13 -10.69
C GLU A 39 7.85 -9.46 -12.16
N SER A 40 8.91 -9.82 -12.89
CA SER A 40 8.91 -10.04 -14.34
C SER A 40 8.42 -8.83 -15.15
N GLU A 41 7.13 -8.75 -15.44
CA GLU A 41 6.48 -7.67 -16.23
C GLU A 41 5.21 -7.14 -15.54
N LYS A 42 5.01 -7.53 -14.27
CA LYS A 42 3.82 -7.17 -13.50
C LYS A 42 4.24 -6.36 -12.29
N THR A 43 3.48 -5.30 -12.02
CA THR A 43 3.60 -4.53 -10.80
C THR A 43 2.50 -4.97 -9.83
N TYR A 44 2.92 -5.30 -8.61
CA TYR A 44 2.07 -5.68 -7.50
C TYR A 44 2.03 -4.53 -6.50
N LEU A 45 0.83 -4.23 -6.01
CA LEU A 45 0.64 -3.22 -4.97
C LEU A 45 0.34 -3.90 -3.65
N TYR A 46 1.19 -3.64 -2.68
CA TYR A 46 0.99 -4.07 -1.31
C TYR A 46 0.58 -2.87 -0.49
N THR A 47 -0.59 -2.93 0.14
CA THR A 47 -1.18 -1.83 0.90
C THR A 47 -1.30 -2.21 2.37
N ARG A 48 -1.22 -1.21 3.25
CA ARG A 48 -1.55 -1.34 4.67
C ARG A 48 -2.28 -0.11 5.12
N ARG A 49 -3.26 -0.25 6.01
CA ARG A 49 -3.91 0.92 6.61
C ARG A 49 -2.96 1.56 7.61
N VAL A 50 -2.65 2.84 7.42
CA VAL A 50 -1.96 3.63 8.44
C VAL A 50 -3.04 4.17 9.35
N VAL A 51 -3.29 3.45 10.45
CA VAL A 51 -4.00 4.06 11.56
C VAL A 51 -3.03 5.10 12.12
N LYS A 52 -3.17 6.36 11.70
CA LYS A 52 -2.60 7.47 12.46
C LYS A 52 -3.19 7.30 13.85
N GLU A 53 -2.37 6.96 14.82
CA GLU A 53 -2.72 7.08 16.22
C GLU A 53 -3.12 8.55 16.42
N VAL A 54 -4.41 8.83 16.31
CA VAL A 54 -4.97 10.03 16.88
C VAL A 54 -4.65 9.82 18.36
N VAL A 55 -3.70 10.58 18.88
CA VAL A 55 -3.46 10.66 20.31
C VAL A 55 -4.76 11.22 20.87
N VAL A 56 -5.71 10.35 21.16
CA VAL A 56 -6.82 10.67 22.05
C VAL A 56 -6.14 10.72 23.40
N GLU A 57 -5.64 11.90 23.76
CA GLU A 57 -5.34 12.24 25.13
C GLU A 57 -6.65 12.02 25.90
N GLY A 58 -6.80 10.82 26.45
CA GLY A 58 -7.86 10.49 27.38
C GLY A 58 -7.63 11.37 28.61
N GLN A 59 -8.51 12.36 28.76
CA GLN A 59 -8.59 13.30 29.87
C GLN A 59 -8.83 12.57 31.21
#